data_AF-A0A450X0K8-F1
#
_entry.id   AF-A0A450X0K8-F1
#
_cell.length_a   1.000
_cell.length_b   1.000
_cell.length_c   1.000
_cell.angle_alpha   90.00
_cell.angle_beta   90.00
_cell.angle_gamma   90.00
#
_symmetry.space_group_name_H-M   'P 1'
#
loop_
_entity.id
_entity.type
_entity.pdbx_description
1 polymer ?
#
loop_
_entity_poly.entity_id
_entity_poly.type
_entity_poly.pdbx_seq_one_letter_code
_entity_poly.pdbx_strand_id
1 'polypeptide(L)' 'MMTYRNDITRQIHSEIDKTPERHHVLLLRLVHAFREEIEKDESWPHAAESFREGWRDMKAGRVYPIDTLWNGIDAD' A
#
# COMPACT_ATOMS: atom_id res chain seq x y z
N MET A 1 -6.24 18.37 -11.93
CA MET A 1 -5.15 17.39 -11.76
C MET A 1 -5.64 16.00 -11.31
N MET A 2 -6.92 15.65 -11.49
CA MET A 2 -7.52 14.37 -11.05
C MET A 2 -7.90 13.43 -12.22
N THR A 3 -7.90 13.96 -13.45
CA THR A 3 -8.23 13.24 -14.68
C THR A 3 -7.07 12.41 -15.24
N TYR A 4 -5.81 12.80 -14.98
CA TYR A 4 -4.63 12.15 -15.57
C TYR A 4 -4.31 10.78 -14.94
N ARG A 5 -4.44 10.65 -13.62
CA ARG A 5 -4.19 9.37 -12.90
C ARG A 5 -5.19 8.29 -13.32
N ASN A 6 -6.43 8.67 -13.58
CA ASN A 6 -7.49 7.76 -14.01
C ASN A 6 -7.22 7.22 -15.43
N ASP A 7 -6.57 8.01 -16.28
CA ASP A 7 -6.23 7.62 -17.64
C ASP A 7 -5.10 6.57 -17.67
N ILE A 8 -4.02 6.77 -16.91
CA ILE A 8 -2.90 5.82 -16.86
C ILE A 8 -3.34 4.47 -16.27
N THR A 9 -4.14 4.47 -15.19
CA THR A 9 -4.67 3.22 -14.62
C THR A 9 -5.51 2.45 -15.64
N ARG A 10 -6.36 3.15 -16.40
CA ARG A 10 -7.17 2.53 -17.46
C ARG A 10 -6.29 1.96 -18.57
N GLN A 11 -5.23 2.65 -18.97
CA GLN A 11 -4.27 2.15 -19.97
C GLN A 11 -3.57 0.87 -19.47
N ILE A 12 -3.14 0.83 -18.21
CA ILE A 12 -2.53 -0.37 -17.61
C ILE A 12 -3.49 -1.56 -17.65
N HIS A 13 -4.75 -1.37 -17.25
CA HIS A 13 -5.76 -2.43 -17.33
C HIS A 13 -5.97 -2.93 -18.76
N SER A 14 -6.07 -2.01 -19.73
CA SER A 14 -6.17 -2.36 -21.16
C SER A 14 -4.99 -3.22 -21.64
N GLU A 15 -3.77 -2.95 -21.20
CA GLU A 15 -2.60 -3.75 -21.59
C GLU A 15 -2.58 -5.14 -20.91
N ILE A 16 -3.07 -5.23 -19.67
CA ILE A 16 -3.28 -6.52 -18.99
C ILE A 16 -4.31 -7.36 -19.77
N ASP A 17 -5.44 -6.78 -20.17
CA ASP A 17 -6.51 -7.49 -20.89
C ASP A 17 -6.06 -8.00 -22.26
N LYS A 18 -5.17 -7.27 -22.94
CA LYS A 18 -4.56 -7.70 -24.21
C LYS A 18 -3.49 -8.78 -24.03
N THR A 19 -2.99 -8.98 -22.82
CA THR A 19 -1.93 -9.97 -22.56
C THR A 19 -2.54 -11.37 -22.53
N PRO A 20 -2.04 -12.33 -23.33
CA PRO A 20 -2.57 -13.68 -23.30
C PRO A 20 -2.39 -14.34 -21.92
N GLU A 21 -3.43 -15.03 -21.43
CA GLU A 21 -3.48 -15.63 -20.08
C GLU A 21 -2.24 -16.45 -19.71
N ARG A 22 -1.68 -17.20 -20.66
CA ARG A 22 -0.44 -17.99 -20.46
C ARG A 22 0.76 -17.17 -19.98
N HIS A 23 0.76 -15.86 -20.17
CA HIS A 23 1.82 -14.95 -19.73
C HIS A 23 1.44 -14.14 -18.47
N HIS A 24 0.22 -14.26 -17.95
CA HIS A 24 -0.22 -13.50 -16.76
C HIS A 24 0.66 -13.80 -15.54
N VAL A 25 1.13 -15.05 -15.39
CA VAL A 25 2.07 -15.41 -14.32
C VAL A 25 3.37 -14.61 -14.40
N LEU A 26 3.89 -14.38 -15.61
CA LEU A 26 5.10 -13.58 -15.81
C LEU A 26 4.82 -12.09 -15.59
N LEU A 27 3.68 -11.60 -16.07
CA LEU A 27 3.25 -10.22 -15.86
C LEU A 27 3.08 -9.90 -14.36
N LEU A 28 2.45 -10.80 -13.60
CA LEU A 28 2.30 -10.67 -12.15
C LEU A 28 3.65 -10.60 -11.43
N ARG A 29 4.61 -11.45 -11.83
CA ARG A 29 5.97 -11.40 -11.27
C ARG A 29 6.66 -10.06 -11.52
N LEU A 30 6.49 -9.49 -12.71
CA LEU A 30 7.06 -8.18 -13.04
C LEU A 30 6.42 -7.06 -12.21
N VAL A 31 5.09 -7.07 -12.07
CA VAL A 31 4.37 -6.10 -11.23
C VAL A 31 4.78 -6.21 -9.76
N HIS A 32 4.95 -7.43 -9.24
CA HIS A 32 5.45 -7.64 -7.88
C HIS A 32 6.86 -7.12 -7.68
N ALA A 33 7.81 -7.48 -8.57
CA ALA A 33 9.17 -6.99 -8.48
C ALA A 33 9.23 -5.45 -8.54
N PHE A 34 8.44 -4.84 -9.42
CA PHE A 34 8.35 -3.38 -9.50
C PHE A 34 7.82 -2.74 -8.22
N ARG A 35 6.75 -3.31 -7.62
CA ARG A 35 6.22 -2.82 -6.34
C ARG A 35 7.23 -2.97 -5.20
N GLU A 36 7.93 -4.10 -5.12
CA GLU A 36 8.95 -4.34 -4.09
C GLU A 36 10.11 -3.33 -4.18
N GLU A 37 10.51 -2.93 -5.38
CA GLU A 37 11.53 -1.88 -5.56
C GLU A 37 11.00 -0.51 -5.12
N ILE A 38 9.74 -0.18 -5.43
CA ILE A 38 9.12 1.05 -4.93
C ILE A 38 9.04 1.03 -3.39
N GLU A 39 8.64 -0.08 -2.77
CA GLU A 39 8.58 -0.20 -1.30
C GLU A 39 9.96 -0.10 -0.63
N LYS A 40 11.05 -0.35 -1.36
CA LYS A 40 12.42 -0.11 -0.88
C LYS A 40 12.85 1.35 -1.04
N ASP A 41 12.39 2.03 -2.10
CA ASP A 41 12.72 3.42 -2.42
C ASP A 41 11.85 4.42 -1.62
N GLU A 42 10.55 4.15 -1.54
CA GLU A 42 9.63 4.81 -0.62
C GLU A 42 10.01 4.43 0.80
N SER A 43 10.45 5.42 1.58
CA SER A 43 10.79 5.25 2.99
C SER A 43 9.54 4.99 3.83
N TRP A 44 8.87 3.86 3.60
CA TRP A 44 7.95 3.30 4.56
C TRP A 44 8.77 3.04 5.83
N PRO A 45 8.34 3.49 7.02
CA PRO A 45 9.08 3.17 8.22
C PRO A 45 9.16 1.65 8.32
N HIS A 46 10.36 1.10 8.15
CA HIS A 46 10.59 -0.34 8.25
C HIS A 46 9.87 -0.86 9.50
N ALA A 47 9.33 -2.07 9.46
CA ALA A 47 8.55 -2.61 10.58
C ALA A 47 9.24 -2.44 11.95
N ALA A 48 10.57 -2.50 11.98
CA ALA A 48 11.38 -2.21 13.15
C ALA A 48 11.31 -0.75 13.65
N GLU A 49 11.27 0.23 12.75
CA GLU A 49 11.14 1.64 13.11
C GLU A 49 9.70 1.96 13.57
N SER A 50 8.69 1.40 12.89
CA SER A 50 7.30 1.46 13.34
C SER A 50 7.14 0.86 14.74
N PHE A 51 7.82 -0.25 15.01
CA PHE A 51 7.83 -0.87 16.34
C PHE A 51 8.54 -0.01 17.39
N ARG A 52 9.69 0.60 17.05
CA ARG A 52 10.40 1.52 17.97
C ARG A 52 9.55 2.75 18.29
N GLU A 53 8.83 3.28 17.32
CA GLU A 53 7.90 4.40 17.50
C GLU A 53 6.77 4.01 18.45
N GLY A 54 6.06 2.90 18.16
CA GLY A 54 5.02 2.39 19.05
C GLY A 54 5.52 2.11 20.47
N TRP A 55 6.75 1.62 20.62
CA TRP A 55 7.37 1.40 21.92
C TRP A 55 7.65 2.71 22.69
N ARG A 56 8.00 3.80 21.98
CA ARG A 56 8.19 5.13 22.58
C ARG A 56 6.87 5.74 22.99
N ASP A 57 5.83 5.57 22.18
CA ASP A 57 4.48 6.06 22.48
C ASP A 57 3.88 5.36 23.69
N MET A 58 4.03 4.03 23.78
CA MET A 58 3.65 3.26 24.96
C MET A 58 4.32 3.78 26.23
N LYS A 59 5.65 3.98 26.20
CA LYS A 59 6.40 4.51 27.36
C LYS A 59 6.02 5.94 27.73
N ALA A 60 5.58 6.74 26.78
CA ALA A 60 5.15 8.11 26.99
C ALA A 60 3.66 8.24 27.34
N GLY A 61 2.92 7.13 27.42
CA GLY A 61 1.47 7.13 27.66
C GLY A 61 0.64 7.67 26.49
N ARG A 62 1.23 7.81 25.30
CA ARG A 62 0.54 8.24 24.07
C ARG A 62 -0.17 7.05 23.42
N VAL A 63 -1.04 6.40 24.17
CA VAL A 63 -1.81 5.24 23.73
C VAL A 63 -3.30 5.54 23.90
N TYR A 64 -4.10 5.03 22.97
CA TYR A 64 -5.54 5.11 23.02
C TYR A 64 -6.12 3.70 23.23
N PRO A 65 -7.24 3.56 23.95
CA PRO A 65 -7.92 2.28 24.08
C PRO A 65 -8.32 1.73 22.70
N ILE A 66 -8.25 0.40 22.53
CA ILE A 66 -8.52 -0.22 21.22
C ILE A 66 -9.96 0.01 20.75
N ASP A 67 -10.89 0.15 21.68
CA ASP A 67 -12.30 0.47 21.44
C ASP A 67 -12.49 1.85 20.81
N THR A 68 -11.51 2.77 20.92
CA THR A 68 -11.57 4.08 20.27
C THR A 68 -11.05 4.09 18.83
N LEU A 69 -10.49 2.98 18.34
CA LEU A 69 -9.85 2.90 17.02
C LEU A 69 -10.80 3.28 15.88
N TRP A 70 -12.08 2.91 16.02
CA TRP A 70 -13.11 3.10 15.00
C TRP A 70 -13.96 4.36 15.22
N ASN A 71 -13.65 5.16 16.24
CA ASN A 71 -14.43 6.36 16.54
C ASN A 71 -14.38 7.34 15.35
N GLY A 72 -15.56 7.73 14.85
CA GLY A 72 -15.68 8.68 13.74
C GLY A 72 -15.46 8.07 12.35
N ILE A 73 -15.26 6.75 12.25
CA ILE A 73 -15.42 6.00 11.01
C ILE A 73 -16.81 5.39 11.07
N ASP A 74 -17.80 6.04 10.44
CA ASP A 74 -19.11 5.43 10.26
C ASP A 74 -18.92 4.18 9.38
N ALA A 75 -19.07 3.02 9.99
CA ALA A 75 -19.17 1.75 9.29
C ALA A 75 -20.62 1.53 8.83
N ASP A 76 -21.09 2.39 7.93
CA ASP A 76 -22.32 2.21 7.16
C ASP A 76 -22.00 1.83 5.70
#